data_AF-A0A1F4AD04-F1
#
_entry.id   AF-A0A1F4AD04-F1
#
_cell.length_a   1.000
_cell.length_b   1.000
_cell.length_c   1.000
_cell.angle_alpha   90.00
_cell.angle_beta   90.00
_cell.angle_gamma   90.00
#
_symmetry.space_group_name_H-M   'P 1'
#
loop_
_entity.id
_entity.type
_entity.pdbx_description
1 polymer ?
#
loop_
_entity_poly.entity_id
_entity_poly.type
_entity_poly.pdbx_seq_one_letter_code
_entity_poly.pdbx_strand_id
1 'polypeptide(L)'
;MLRVLRIPAEKLSDKAIASARERVANLKELLGRQPDTATIRQYFVEAFESEFSVEFREGDLTLSEHKRYQAALAEIDTVDWVHLVARPRADMPILEAARKFPGGLLRAAVTYDAVARLIRQVWFTGDIFVSPRRTVADLEAALRDLPLDRLEQRTLAFFASRPADLLGLAPADFVTVVRIAIGEPLLARNP
;
A
#
# COMPACT_ATOMS: atom_id res chain seq x y z
N MET A 1 -14.62 -7.27 -10.28
CA MET A 1 -13.58 -6.42 -9.67
C MET A 1 -14.16 -5.38 -8.69
N LEU A 2 -14.92 -4.37 -9.15
CA LEU A 2 -15.39 -3.26 -8.31
C LEU A 2 -16.29 -3.65 -7.11
N ARG A 3 -16.99 -4.80 -7.18
CA ARG A 3 -17.85 -5.30 -6.08
C ARG A 3 -17.07 -5.86 -4.89
N VAL A 4 -15.81 -6.23 -5.07
CA VAL A 4 -15.00 -6.96 -4.07
C VAL A 4 -13.88 -6.08 -3.51
N LEU A 5 -13.43 -5.09 -4.30
CA LEU A 5 -12.44 -4.12 -3.83
C LEU A 5 -13.11 -3.06 -2.96
N ARG A 6 -12.56 -2.81 -1.77
CA ARG A 6 -12.96 -1.68 -0.91
C ARG A 6 -12.39 -0.38 -1.47
N ILE A 7 -13.10 0.23 -2.41
CA ILE A 7 -12.74 1.53 -2.97
C ILE A 7 -13.24 2.61 -2.00
N PRO A 8 -12.42 3.59 -1.59
CA PRO A 8 -12.85 4.69 -0.73
C PRO A 8 -14.07 5.41 -1.30
N ALA A 9 -15.01 5.82 -0.45
CA ALA A 9 -16.24 6.54 -0.86
C ALA A 9 -15.93 7.81 -1.70
N GLU A 10 -14.82 8.48 -1.40
CA GLU A 10 -14.28 9.63 -2.14
C GLU A 10 -13.95 9.31 -3.61
N LYS A 11 -13.64 8.05 -3.93
CA LYS A 11 -13.39 7.54 -5.29
C LYS A 11 -14.62 6.85 -5.91
N LEU A 12 -15.76 6.84 -5.22
CA LEU A 12 -17.02 6.17 -5.63
C LEU A 12 -18.10 7.15 -6.13
N SER A 13 -17.74 8.32 -6.66
CA SER A 13 -18.71 9.08 -7.46
C SER A 13 -19.01 8.34 -8.76
N ASP A 14 -20.23 8.42 -9.28
CA ASP A 14 -20.61 7.75 -10.55
C ASP A 14 -19.67 8.11 -11.71
N LYS A 15 -19.15 9.34 -11.70
CA LYS A 15 -18.11 9.82 -12.62
C LYS A 15 -16.78 9.07 -12.47
N ALA A 16 -16.36 8.75 -11.24
CA ALA A 16 -15.15 7.99 -10.97
C ALA A 16 -15.29 6.50 -11.32
N ILE A 17 -16.49 5.92 -11.17
CA ILE A 17 -16.78 4.54 -11.60
C ILE A 17 -16.75 4.44 -13.13
N ALA A 18 -17.37 5.38 -13.84
CA ALA A 18 -17.29 5.48 -15.29
C ALA A 18 -15.82 5.64 -15.75
N SER A 19 -15.08 6.58 -15.17
CA SER A 19 -13.66 6.79 -15.46
C SER A 19 -12.76 5.58 -15.15
N ALA A 20 -13.11 4.74 -14.17
CA ALA A 20 -12.37 3.52 -13.90
C ALA A 20 -12.64 2.43 -14.95
N ARG A 21 -13.88 2.33 -15.47
CA ARG A 21 -14.21 1.43 -16.58
C ARG A 21 -13.61 1.89 -17.89
N GLU A 22 -13.53 3.20 -18.14
CA GLU A 22 -12.93 3.76 -19.36
C GLU A 22 -11.41 3.49 -19.46
N ARG A 23 -10.72 3.26 -18.34
CA ARG A 23 -9.27 3.01 -18.31
C ARG A 23 -8.87 1.54 -18.37
N VAL A 24 -9.84 0.63 -18.35
CA VAL A 24 -9.59 -0.82 -18.37
C VAL A 24 -10.40 -1.43 -19.49
N ALA A 25 -9.72 -1.91 -20.53
CA ALA A 25 -10.35 -2.68 -21.59
C ALA A 25 -10.16 -4.18 -21.35
N ASN A 26 -11.06 -5.00 -21.89
CA ASN A 26 -10.89 -6.43 -21.92
C ASN A 26 -10.60 -6.93 -23.34
N LEU A 27 -9.89 -8.05 -23.45
CA LEU A 27 -9.52 -8.63 -24.75
C LEU A 27 -10.75 -8.99 -25.59
N LYS A 28 -11.86 -9.37 -24.96
CA LYS A 28 -13.10 -9.71 -25.67
C LYS A 28 -13.69 -8.53 -26.43
N GLU A 29 -13.73 -7.36 -25.79
CA GLU A 29 -14.21 -6.10 -26.38
C GLU A 29 -13.28 -5.64 -27.50
N LEU A 30 -11.96 -5.66 -27.26
CA LEU A 30 -10.98 -5.19 -28.24
C LEU A 30 -10.88 -6.09 -29.47
N LEU A 31 -10.99 -7.40 -29.29
CA LEU A 31 -10.83 -8.40 -30.36
C LEU A 31 -12.17 -8.85 -30.96
N GLY A 32 -13.30 -8.41 -30.40
CA GLY A 32 -14.65 -8.87 -30.76
C GLY A 32 -14.96 -10.32 -30.39
N ARG A 33 -13.99 -11.06 -29.84
CA ARG A 33 -14.11 -12.46 -29.41
C ARG A 33 -13.30 -12.69 -28.15
N GLN A 34 -13.75 -13.60 -27.30
CA GLN A 34 -12.96 -14.03 -26.15
C GLN A 34 -11.89 -15.02 -26.62
N PRO A 35 -10.59 -14.67 -26.55
CA PRO A 35 -9.53 -15.61 -26.88
C PRO A 35 -9.45 -16.73 -25.83
N ASP A 36 -9.00 -17.90 -26.25
CA ASP A 36 -8.68 -18.98 -25.33
C ASP A 36 -7.39 -18.69 -24.55
N THR A 37 -7.31 -19.19 -23.31
CA THR A 37 -6.17 -18.92 -22.43
C THR A 37 -4.89 -19.58 -22.92
N ALA A 38 -4.98 -20.76 -23.56
CA ALA A 38 -3.81 -21.41 -24.16
C ALA A 38 -3.28 -20.59 -25.33
N THR A 39 -4.17 -20.05 -26.18
CA THR A 39 -3.77 -19.15 -27.28
C THR A 39 -3.07 -17.89 -26.77
N ILE A 40 -3.59 -17.26 -25.70
CA ILE A 40 -2.94 -16.10 -25.08
C ILE A 40 -1.54 -16.46 -24.59
N ARG A 41 -1.40 -17.61 -23.91
CA ARG A 41 -0.11 -18.09 -23.39
C ARG A 41 0.89 -18.32 -24.52
N GLN A 42 0.46 -18.95 -25.61
CA GLN A 42 1.30 -19.19 -26.78
C GLN A 42 1.85 -17.88 -27.35
N TYR A 43 0.99 -16.87 -27.56
CA TYR A 43 1.45 -15.58 -28.07
C TYR A 43 2.43 -14.87 -27.13
N PHE A 44 2.26 -15.01 -25.81
CA PHE A 44 3.25 -14.48 -24.86
C PHE A 44 4.59 -15.19 -24.97
N VAL A 45 4.60 -16.53 -25.09
CA VAL A 45 5.82 -17.30 -25.27
C VAL A 45 6.54 -16.83 -26.54
N GLU A 46 5.87 -16.85 -27.68
CA GLU A 46 6.44 -16.44 -28.98
C GLU A 46 6.99 -14.99 -28.94
N ALA A 47 6.24 -14.06 -28.34
CA ALA A 47 6.66 -12.67 -28.22
C ALA A 47 7.92 -12.52 -27.35
N PHE A 48 8.01 -13.26 -26.23
CA PHE A 48 9.17 -13.22 -25.37
C PHE A 48 10.39 -13.93 -25.97
N GLU A 49 10.21 -15.05 -26.67
CA GLU A 49 11.30 -15.71 -27.40
C GLU A 49 11.93 -14.77 -28.43
N SER A 50 11.07 -14.09 -29.21
CA SER A 50 11.52 -13.11 -30.20
C SER A 50 12.22 -11.91 -29.58
N GLU A 51 11.60 -11.28 -28.56
CA GLU A 51 12.13 -10.03 -27.97
C GLU A 51 13.42 -10.27 -27.20
N PHE A 52 13.50 -11.36 -26.44
CA PHE A 52 14.66 -11.67 -25.61
C PHE A 52 15.68 -12.58 -26.30
N SER A 53 15.40 -13.07 -27.51
CA SER A 53 16.23 -14.03 -28.25
C SER A 53 16.53 -15.29 -27.42
N VAL A 54 15.49 -15.85 -26.81
CA VAL A 54 15.55 -17.06 -25.97
C VAL A 54 14.63 -18.15 -26.55
N GLU A 55 14.87 -19.40 -26.16
CA GLU A 55 14.00 -20.53 -26.44
C GLU A 55 13.39 -21.01 -25.12
N PHE A 56 12.07 -21.03 -25.02
CA PHE A 56 11.38 -21.63 -23.88
C PHE A 56 11.14 -23.12 -24.14
N ARG A 57 11.23 -23.90 -23.07
CA ARG A 57 10.89 -25.32 -23.09
C ARG A 57 9.93 -25.59 -21.94
N GLU A 58 8.92 -26.40 -22.21
CA GLU A 58 8.08 -26.92 -21.13
C GLU A 58 8.94 -27.79 -20.21
N GLY A 59 8.81 -27.55 -18.91
CA GLY A 59 9.52 -28.27 -17.88
C GLY A 59 8.63 -28.45 -16.66
N ASP A 60 8.69 -29.64 -16.08
CA ASP A 60 8.08 -29.92 -14.79
C ASP A 60 8.94 -29.37 -13.64
N LEU A 61 8.30 -29.13 -12.50
CA LEU A 61 9.03 -28.79 -11.27
C LEU A 61 9.94 -29.96 -10.87
N THR A 62 11.22 -29.68 -10.67
CA THR A 62 12.14 -30.63 -10.04
C THR A 62 11.72 -30.93 -8.61
N LEU A 63 12.22 -32.04 -8.04
CA LEU A 63 11.97 -32.38 -6.63
C LEU A 63 12.36 -31.25 -5.66
N SER A 64 13.44 -30.53 -5.99
CA SER A 64 13.92 -29.40 -5.18
C SER A 64 12.99 -28.20 -5.25
N GLU A 65 12.47 -27.88 -6.44
CA GLU A 65 11.51 -26.79 -6.66
C GLU A 65 10.16 -27.13 -6.04
N HIS A 66 9.70 -28.37 -6.20
CA HIS A 66 8.47 -28.84 -5.59
C HIS A 66 8.54 -28.69 -4.06
N LYS A 67 9.66 -29.06 -3.43
CA LYS A 67 9.85 -28.86 -1.98
C LYS A 67 9.78 -27.38 -1.57
N ARG A 68 10.41 -26.48 -2.35
CA ARG A 68 10.35 -25.02 -2.09
C ARG A 68 8.95 -24.47 -2.29
N TYR A 69 8.27 -24.91 -3.35
CA TYR A 69 6.88 -24.54 -3.64
C TYR A 69 5.96 -24.92 -2.48
N GLN A 70 6.04 -26.17 -1.98
CA GLN A 70 5.23 -26.62 -0.84
C GLN A 70 5.51 -25.83 0.43
N ALA A 71 6.79 -25.52 0.71
CA ALA A 71 7.16 -24.70 1.86
C ALA A 71 6.61 -23.27 1.76
N ALA A 72 6.74 -22.64 0.59
CA ALA A 72 6.22 -21.29 0.35
C ALA A 72 4.68 -21.25 0.41
N LEU A 73 4.00 -22.28 -0.11
CA LEU A 73 2.55 -22.39 -0.04
C LEU A 73 2.08 -22.50 1.41
N ALA A 74 2.72 -23.35 2.22
CA ALA A 74 2.39 -23.51 3.63
C ALA A 74 2.60 -22.23 4.47
N GLU A 75 3.56 -21.38 4.10
CA GLU A 75 3.77 -20.08 4.75
C GLU A 75 2.60 -19.12 4.50
N ILE A 76 2.06 -19.11 3.27
CA ILE A 76 1.07 -18.11 2.84
C ILE A 76 -0.38 -18.57 2.93
N ASP A 77 -0.63 -19.87 3.12
CA ASP A 77 -1.95 -20.49 3.18
C ASP A 77 -2.54 -20.47 4.60
N THR A 78 -2.45 -19.32 5.26
CA THR A 78 -3.03 -19.12 6.59
C THR A 78 -3.91 -17.87 6.61
N VAL A 79 -4.98 -17.92 7.40
CA VAL A 79 -5.85 -16.75 7.64
C VAL A 79 -5.04 -15.59 8.25
N ASP A 80 -4.08 -15.92 9.11
CA ASP A 80 -3.17 -14.94 9.70
C ASP A 80 -2.26 -14.30 8.66
N TRP A 81 -1.79 -15.03 7.65
CA TRP A 81 -1.03 -14.45 6.53
C TRP A 81 -1.88 -13.49 5.68
N VAL A 82 -3.13 -13.88 5.38
CA VAL A 82 -4.10 -13.01 4.69
C VAL A 82 -4.37 -11.75 5.50
N HIS A 83 -4.33 -11.86 6.83
CA HIS A 83 -4.51 -10.78 7.79
C HIS A 83 -3.20 -10.29 8.40
N LEU A 84 -2.05 -10.51 7.76
CA LEU A 84 -0.74 -10.16 8.35
C LEU A 84 -0.62 -8.65 8.56
N VAL A 85 -1.30 -7.87 7.72
CA VAL A 85 -1.49 -6.42 7.85
C VAL A 85 -2.83 -6.12 8.54
N ALA A 86 -3.19 -6.90 9.56
CA ALA A 86 -4.32 -6.58 10.42
C ALA A 86 -3.91 -5.58 11.49
N ARG A 87 -4.78 -4.61 11.71
CA ARG A 87 -4.63 -3.60 12.75
C ARG A 87 -4.58 -4.31 14.12
N PRO A 88 -3.62 -3.99 14.99
CA PRO A 88 -3.67 -4.41 16.38
C PRO A 88 -4.98 -3.91 17.01
N ARG A 89 -5.67 -4.78 17.75
CA ARG A 89 -6.77 -4.35 18.64
C ARG A 89 -6.14 -3.46 19.69
N ALA A 90 -6.36 -2.15 19.60
CA ALA A 90 -5.96 -1.22 20.64
C ALA A 90 -7.04 -1.21 21.72
N ASP A 91 -6.64 -1.28 22.99
CA ASP A 91 -7.52 -1.10 24.15
C ASP A 91 -8.02 0.36 24.30
N MET A 92 -7.51 1.25 23.45
CA MET A 92 -7.83 2.68 23.39
C MET A 92 -8.53 3.04 22.08
N PRO A 93 -9.34 4.11 22.05
CA PRO A 93 -9.98 4.58 20.83
C PRO A 93 -8.92 4.90 19.76
N ILE A 94 -9.10 4.31 18.58
CA ILE A 94 -8.25 4.56 17.42
C ILE A 94 -8.83 5.76 16.67
N LEU A 95 -8.02 6.80 16.51
CA LEU A 95 -8.35 7.98 15.72
C LEU A 95 -7.83 7.80 14.30
N GLU A 96 -8.65 8.09 13.29
CA GLU A 96 -8.29 7.84 11.89
C GLU A 96 -8.44 9.09 11.02
N ALA A 97 -7.49 9.25 10.09
CA ALA A 97 -7.62 10.17 8.98
C ALA A 97 -7.07 9.56 7.70
N ALA A 98 -7.65 9.95 6.57
CA ALA A 98 -7.11 9.68 5.24
C ALA A 98 -7.03 11.00 4.47
N ARG A 99 -5.93 11.19 3.73
CA ARG A 99 -5.75 12.36 2.87
C ARG A 99 -5.03 11.97 1.58
N LYS A 100 -5.49 12.55 0.48
CA LYS A 100 -4.85 12.39 -0.83
C LYS A 100 -3.70 13.39 -0.97
N PHE A 101 -2.54 12.88 -1.36
CA PHE A 101 -1.32 13.62 -1.66
C PHE A 101 -0.88 13.32 -3.10
N PRO A 102 0.10 14.06 -3.67
CA PRO A 102 0.61 13.77 -5.01
C PRO A 102 1.12 12.33 -5.16
N GLY A 103 1.79 11.78 -4.15
CA GLY A 103 2.29 10.41 -4.13
C GLY A 103 1.28 9.31 -3.75
N GLY A 104 -0.02 9.64 -3.61
CA GLY A 104 -1.07 8.65 -3.37
C GLY A 104 -2.01 8.96 -2.21
N LEU A 105 -2.80 7.97 -1.81
CA LEU A 105 -3.72 8.09 -0.68
C LEU A 105 -3.04 7.59 0.60
N LEU A 106 -2.75 8.48 1.53
CA LEU A 106 -2.16 8.14 2.83
C LEU A 106 -3.23 8.16 3.92
N ARG A 107 -3.27 7.08 4.71
CA ARG A 107 -4.16 6.92 5.86
C ARG A 107 -3.34 6.68 7.11
N ALA A 108 -3.66 7.39 8.18
CA ALA A 108 -3.11 7.15 9.51
C ALA A 108 -4.19 6.66 10.46
N ALA A 109 -3.87 5.63 11.24
CA ALA A 109 -4.61 5.22 12.41
C ALA A 109 -3.71 5.46 13.64
N VAL A 110 -4.20 6.17 14.63
CA VAL A 110 -3.41 6.65 15.77
C VAL A 110 -4.09 6.28 17.07
N THR A 111 -3.35 5.69 17.99
CA THR A 111 -3.75 5.60 19.39
C THR A 111 -3.11 6.76 20.14
N TYR A 112 -3.94 7.65 20.67
CA TYR A 112 -3.50 8.90 21.29
C TYR A 112 -4.02 9.02 22.73
N ASP A 113 -3.10 9.28 23.65
CA ASP A 113 -3.40 9.62 25.04
C ASP A 113 -3.55 11.14 25.17
N ALA A 114 -4.80 11.60 25.22
CA ALA A 114 -5.11 13.03 25.25
C ALA A 114 -4.66 13.72 26.53
N VAL A 115 -4.59 13.00 27.65
CA VAL A 115 -4.17 13.56 28.95
C VAL A 115 -2.66 13.75 28.97
N ALA A 116 -1.90 12.72 28.55
CA ALA A 116 -0.45 12.79 28.48
C ALA A 116 0.09 13.49 27.22
N ARG A 117 -0.79 13.86 26.27
CA ARG A 117 -0.45 14.36 24.93
C ARG A 117 0.56 13.47 24.19
N LEU A 118 0.36 12.16 24.30
CA LEU A 118 1.31 11.14 23.85
C LEU A 118 0.71 10.29 22.72
N ILE A 119 1.42 10.18 21.60
CA ILE A 119 1.14 9.21 20.55
C ILE A 119 1.64 7.87 21.05
N ARG A 120 0.73 6.96 21.42
CA ARG A 120 1.10 5.60 21.85
C ARG A 120 1.59 4.80 20.68
N GLN A 121 0.86 4.84 19.57
CA GLN A 121 1.18 4.10 18.36
C GLN A 121 0.51 4.75 17.15
N VAL A 122 1.16 4.67 16.00
CA VAL A 122 0.61 5.06 14.69
C VAL A 122 0.81 3.92 13.69
N TRP A 123 -0.15 3.77 12.79
CA TRP A 123 -0.04 2.91 11.61
C TRP A 123 -0.38 3.70 10.37
N PHE A 124 0.49 3.60 9.37
CA PHE A 124 0.32 4.21 8.06
C PHE A 124 -0.10 3.14 7.06
N THR A 125 -1.21 3.40 6.40
CA THR A 125 -1.75 2.51 5.35
C THR A 125 -2.18 3.33 4.16
N GLY A 126 -2.46 2.66 3.05
CA GLY A 126 -3.01 3.31 1.87
C GLY A 126 -2.27 2.91 0.59
N ASP A 127 -2.53 3.68 -0.46
CA ASP A 127 -1.97 3.48 -1.79
C ASP A 127 -0.75 4.37 -1.93
N ILE A 128 0.31 4.02 -1.19
CA ILE A 128 1.57 4.77 -1.11
C ILE A 128 2.73 3.89 -1.54
N PHE A 129 3.70 4.47 -2.24
CA PHE A 129 4.90 3.76 -2.68
C PHE A 129 6.10 4.34 -1.96
N VAL A 130 6.68 3.55 -1.06
CA VAL A 130 7.88 3.90 -0.31
C VAL A 130 8.92 2.80 -0.51
N SER A 131 10.13 3.20 -0.89
CA SER A 131 11.27 2.29 -1.04
C SER A 131 12.41 2.71 -0.10
N PRO A 132 12.95 1.80 0.72
CA PRO A 132 12.56 0.40 0.91
C PRO A 132 11.17 0.22 1.57
N ARG A 133 10.51 -0.94 1.35
CA ARG A 133 9.18 -1.22 1.93
C ARG A 133 9.14 -1.16 3.47
N ARG A 134 10.24 -1.56 4.13
CA ARG A 134 10.33 -1.56 5.60
C ARG A 134 10.33 -0.16 6.21
N THR A 135 10.59 0.88 5.43
CA THR A 135 10.70 2.27 5.92
C THR A 135 9.43 2.72 6.65
N VAL A 136 8.25 2.28 6.19
CA VAL A 136 6.97 2.61 6.84
C VAL A 136 6.89 1.98 8.23
N ALA A 137 7.18 0.69 8.35
CA ALA A 137 7.20 0.01 9.65
C ALA A 137 8.27 0.58 10.60
N ASP A 138 9.45 0.93 10.06
CA ASP A 138 10.51 1.58 10.84
C ASP A 138 10.07 2.97 11.35
N LEU A 139 9.33 3.73 10.53
CA LEU A 139 8.77 5.02 10.93
C LEU A 139 7.70 4.84 12.02
N GLU A 140 6.78 3.90 11.85
CA GLU A 140 5.75 3.57 12.86
C GLU A 140 6.38 3.22 14.21
N ALA A 141 7.44 2.42 14.21
CA ALA A 141 8.19 2.09 15.41
C ALA A 141 8.91 3.33 16.01
N ALA A 142 9.47 4.20 15.18
CA ALA A 142 10.16 5.41 15.61
C ALA A 142 9.24 6.47 16.22
N LEU A 143 7.93 6.39 15.94
CA LEU A 143 6.88 7.29 16.44
C LEU A 143 6.07 6.70 17.61
N ARG A 144 6.40 5.49 18.08
CA ARG A 144 5.79 4.86 19.26
C ARG A 144 6.14 5.63 20.54
N ASP A 145 5.15 5.76 21.43
CA ASP A 145 5.24 6.46 22.71
C ASP A 145 5.90 7.85 22.60
N LEU A 146 5.55 8.58 21.53
CA LEU A 146 6.14 9.87 21.20
C LEU A 146 5.24 11.02 21.65
N PRO A 147 5.77 12.02 22.38
CA PRO A 147 5.06 13.28 22.63
C PRO A 147 4.66 13.99 21.33
N LEU A 148 3.42 14.46 21.24
CA LEU A 148 2.85 15.03 20.01
C LEU A 148 3.64 16.27 19.49
N ASP A 149 4.22 17.04 20.38
CA ASP A 149 5.08 18.19 20.08
C ASP A 149 6.35 17.80 19.31
N ARG A 150 6.86 16.57 19.53
CA ARG A 150 8.07 16.05 18.86
C ARG A 150 7.80 15.33 17.55
N LEU A 151 6.54 15.14 17.16
CA LEU A 151 6.15 14.39 15.96
C LEU A 151 6.88 14.89 14.70
N GLU A 152 6.83 16.20 14.47
CA GLU A 152 7.41 16.81 13.27
C GLU A 152 8.93 16.66 13.24
N GLN A 153 9.60 17.03 14.33
CA GLN A 153 11.05 16.92 14.46
C GLN A 153 11.52 15.47 14.28
N ARG A 154 10.84 14.51 14.92
CA ARG A 154 11.20 13.09 14.84
C ARG A 154 11.02 12.53 13.44
N THR A 155 9.94 12.90 12.75
CA THR A 155 9.65 12.46 11.38
C THR A 155 10.67 13.01 10.40
N LEU A 156 10.98 14.30 10.48
CA LEU A 156 12.00 14.92 9.62
C LEU A 156 13.39 14.33 9.88
N ALA A 157 13.77 14.15 11.15
CA ALA A 157 15.05 13.53 11.50
C ALA A 157 15.14 12.07 11.02
N PHE A 158 14.04 11.31 11.09
CA PHE A 158 13.98 9.94 10.58
C PHE A 158 14.33 9.88 9.09
N PHE A 159 13.67 10.68 8.26
CA PHE A 159 13.90 10.71 6.81
C PHE A 159 15.20 11.41 6.41
N ALA A 160 15.73 12.32 7.23
CA ALA A 160 17.06 12.90 7.01
C ALA A 160 18.19 11.89 7.28
N SER A 161 18.02 11.01 8.27
CA SER A 161 19.02 10.00 8.65
C SER A 161 19.00 8.74 7.79
N ARG A 162 17.95 8.54 6.99
CA ARG A 162 17.73 7.32 6.20
C ARG A 162 17.30 7.69 4.78
N PRO A 163 18.09 7.37 3.74
CA PRO A 163 17.65 7.57 2.37
C PRO A 163 16.43 6.68 2.10
N ALA A 164 15.31 7.32 1.76
CA ALA A 164 14.09 6.65 1.34
C ALA A 164 13.52 7.40 0.14
N ASP A 165 13.09 6.65 -0.87
CA ASP A 165 12.33 7.19 -1.98
C ASP A 165 10.85 7.15 -1.62
N LEU A 166 10.24 8.33 -1.59
CA LEU A 166 8.85 8.54 -1.20
C LEU A 166 7.92 8.71 -2.41
N LEU A 167 8.45 8.68 -3.64
CA LEU A 167 7.70 8.67 -4.90
C LEU A 167 6.50 9.65 -4.92
N GLY A 168 6.78 10.92 -4.60
CA GLY A 168 5.79 12.00 -4.61
C GLY A 168 5.13 12.30 -3.26
N LEU A 169 5.52 11.62 -2.19
CA LEU A 169 5.23 12.03 -0.81
C LEU A 169 6.40 12.81 -0.21
N ALA A 170 6.08 13.71 0.72
CA ALA A 170 7.05 14.40 1.55
C ALA A 170 6.97 13.90 3.00
N PRO A 171 8.06 13.95 3.78
CA PRO A 171 8.03 13.65 5.22
C PRO A 171 6.93 14.42 5.98
N ALA A 172 6.64 15.65 5.57
CA ALA A 172 5.60 16.49 6.17
C ALA A 172 4.17 15.95 5.95
N ASP A 173 3.95 15.12 4.92
CA ASP A 173 2.63 14.53 4.64
C ASP A 173 2.22 13.55 5.74
N PHE A 174 3.19 12.77 6.27
CA PHE A 174 3.00 11.87 7.41
C PHE A 174 2.60 12.63 8.68
N VAL A 175 3.26 13.76 8.96
CA VAL A 175 2.93 14.62 10.09
C VAL A 175 1.52 15.18 9.94
N THR A 176 1.19 15.66 8.73
CA THR A 176 -0.10 16.26 8.40
C THR A 176 -1.24 15.27 8.62
N VAL A 177 -1.13 14.04 8.13
CA VAL A 177 -2.20 13.05 8.27
C VAL A 177 -2.40 12.62 9.73
N VAL A 178 -1.33 12.56 10.54
CA VAL A 178 -1.42 12.24 11.98
C VAL A 178 -2.10 13.37 12.74
N ARG A 179 -1.77 14.64 12.46
CA ARG A 179 -2.45 15.79 13.08
C ARG A 179 -3.94 15.84 12.75
N ILE A 180 -4.31 15.55 11.50
CA ILE A 180 -5.71 15.44 11.10
C ILE A 180 -6.41 14.32 11.89
N ALA A 181 -5.77 13.15 12.04
CA ALA A 181 -6.35 12.03 12.79
C ALA A 181 -6.64 12.41 14.25
N ILE A 182 -5.71 13.12 14.91
CA ILE A 182 -5.85 13.53 16.32
C ILE A 182 -6.84 14.70 16.51
N GLY A 183 -7.29 15.33 15.42
CA GLY A 183 -8.23 16.46 15.48
C GLY A 183 -7.60 17.78 15.89
N GLU A 184 -6.26 17.93 15.79
CA GLU A 184 -5.63 19.25 15.90
C GLU A 184 -5.82 20.02 14.58
N PRO A 185 -6.21 21.31 14.64
CA PRO A 185 -6.29 22.13 13.44
C PRO A 185 -4.92 22.23 12.78
N LEU A 186 -4.88 22.03 11.46
CA LEU A 186 -3.71 22.34 10.64
C LEU A 186 -3.45 23.84 10.81
N LEU A 187 -2.38 24.22 11.51
CA LEU A 187 -1.88 25.59 11.48
C LEU A 187 -1.48 25.87 10.03
N ALA A 188 -2.37 26.53 9.30
CA ALA A 188 -2.07 27.09 8.01
C ALA A 188 -0.95 28.11 8.20
N ARG A 189 0.28 27.75 7.80
CA ARG A 189 1.28 28.76 7.48
C ARG A 189 0.84 29.40 6.17
N ASN A 190 0.12 30.52 6.26
CA ASN A 190 0.02 31.44 5.13
C ASN A 190 1.25 32.37 5.12
N PRO A 191 1.73 32.76 3.93
CA PRO A 191 2.86 33.70 3.77
C PRO A 191 2.57 35.08 4.34
#